data_AF-W4VQA4-F1
#
_entry.id   AF-W4VQA4-F1
#
_cell.length_a   1.000
_cell.length_b   1.000
_cell.length_c   1.000
_cell.angle_alpha   90.00
_cell.angle_beta   90.00
_cell.angle_gamma   90.00
#
_symmetry.space_group_name_H-M   'P 1'
#
loop_
_entity.id
_entity.type
_entity.pdbx_description
1 polymer ?
#
loop_
_entity_poly.entity_id
_entity_poly.type
_entity_poly.pdbx_seq_one_letter_code
_entity_poly.pdbx_strand_id
1 'polypeptide(L)'
;MLGGRNNFITVEVHGTKGSVYFNYERLNELQVCFADDPVDRRGFKTIYTGPAHFYGEVTWNIPGMNIGYGELKTIECYEFIKAIANNAQPSTTFTEGYKVDKVCEAVMKSSESQNWETIS
;
A
#
# COMPACT_ATOMS: atom_id res chain seq x y z
N MET A 1 10.02 -21.23 14.50
CA MET A 1 9.72 -20.01 15.28
C MET A 1 8.54 -19.34 14.63
N LEU A 2 7.36 -19.34 15.26
CA LEU A 2 6.23 -18.54 14.77
C LEU A 2 6.19 -17.27 15.62
N GLY A 3 6.90 -16.24 15.18
CA GLY A 3 6.61 -14.90 15.68
C GLY A 3 5.15 -14.60 15.33
N GLY A 4 4.35 -14.09 16.27
CA GLY A 4 2.88 -13.99 16.16
C GLY A 4 2.31 -13.07 15.07
N ARG A 5 3.08 -12.81 14.01
CA ARG A 5 2.75 -12.01 12.83
C ARG A 5 2.91 -12.90 11.60
N ASN A 6 1.87 -13.00 10.78
CA ASN A 6 1.85 -13.89 9.62
C ASN A 6 2.10 -13.11 8.33
N ASN A 7 1.31 -12.05 8.09
CA ASN A 7 1.41 -11.22 6.89
C ASN A 7 1.46 -9.74 7.24
N PHE A 8 2.41 -9.41 8.13
CA PHE A 8 2.56 -8.09 8.75
C PHE A 8 3.35 -7.11 7.87
N ILE A 9 2.79 -6.81 6.70
CA ILE A 9 3.30 -5.75 5.83
C ILE A 9 2.77 -4.43 6.38
N THR A 10 3.67 -3.53 6.76
CA THR A 10 3.32 -2.22 7.30
C THR A 10 4.03 -1.12 6.53
N VAL A 11 3.37 0.02 6.40
CA VAL A 11 3.92 1.23 5.80
C VAL A 11 3.52 2.41 6.67
N GLU A 12 4.50 3.23 7.05
CA GLU A 12 4.27 4.50 7.74
C GLU A 12 4.92 5.64 6.96
N VAL A 13 4.16 6.71 6.76
CA VAL A 13 4.61 7.89 6.04
C VAL A 13 4.42 9.12 6.92
N HIS A 14 5.51 9.85 7.16
CA HIS A 14 5.48 11.12 7.87
C HIS A 14 5.65 12.27 6.89
N GLY A 15 4.67 13.17 6.88
CA GLY A 15 4.71 14.42 6.14
C GLY A 15 4.63 15.63 7.06
N THR A 16 4.80 16.82 6.48
CA THR A 16 4.74 18.08 7.23
C THR A 16 3.34 18.40 7.78
N LYS A 17 2.29 17.79 7.22
CA LYS A 17 0.88 18.03 7.58
C LYS A 17 0.21 16.87 8.31
N GLY A 18 0.95 15.82 8.63
CA GLY A 18 0.35 14.63 9.22
C GLY A 18 1.14 13.36 8.98
N SER A 19 0.53 12.23 9.32
CA SER A 19 1.12 10.91 9.11
C SER A 19 0.06 9.90 8.72
N VAL A 20 0.47 8.89 7.97
CA VAL A 20 -0.39 7.78 7.54
C VAL A 20 0.29 6.47 7.92
N TYR A 21 -0.48 5.54 8.48
CA TYR A 21 -0.01 4.19 8.81
C TYR A 21 -0.98 3.14 8.25
N PHE A 22 -0.40 2.11 7.65
CA PHE A 22 -1.11 0.97 7.07
C PHE A 22 -0.56 -0.34 7.63
N ASN A 23 -1.44 -1.30 7.88
CA ASN A 23 -1.11 -2.68 8.25
C ASN A 23 -1.95 -3.66 7.43
N TYR A 24 -1.29 -4.50 6.65
CA TYR A 24 -1.95 -5.47 5.79
C TYR A 24 -2.76 -6.54 6.56
N GLU A 25 -2.39 -6.88 7.80
CA GLU A 25 -3.22 -7.77 8.63
C GLU A 25 -4.56 -7.13 9.02
N ARG A 26 -4.67 -5.80 8.88
CA ARG A 26 -5.91 -5.02 9.00
C ARG A 26 -6.17 -4.28 7.68
N LEU A 27 -6.16 -5.02 6.57
CA LEU A 27 -6.24 -4.52 5.19
C LEU A 27 -7.30 -3.42 4.94
N ASN A 28 -8.42 -3.47 5.66
CA ASN A 28 -9.55 -2.56 5.48
C ASN A 28 -9.44 -1.28 6.34
N GLU A 29 -8.30 -1.06 6.99
CA GLU A 29 -8.05 0.09 7.85
C GLU A 29 -6.87 0.91 7.36
N LEU A 30 -7.05 2.23 7.34
CA LEU A 30 -5.98 3.20 7.17
C LEU A 30 -5.98 4.14 8.38
N GLN A 31 -4.84 4.27 9.05
CA GLN A 31 -4.70 5.22 10.14
C GLN A 31 -4.15 6.53 9.61
N VAL A 32 -4.84 7.63 9.89
CA VAL A 32 -4.45 8.98 9.44
C VAL A 32 -4.45 9.95 10.61
N CYS A 33 -3.36 10.70 10.76
CA CYS A 33 -3.23 11.78 11.73
C CYS A 33 -3.00 13.09 10.98
N PHE A 34 -3.77 14.14 11.29
CA PHE A 34 -3.59 15.46 10.68
C PHE A 34 -2.96 16.42 11.69
N ALA A 35 -1.96 17.19 11.26
CA ALA A 35 -1.27 18.16 12.10
C ALA A 35 -2.21 19.31 12.53
N ASP A 36 -3.18 19.66 11.67
CA ASP A 36 -4.12 20.75 11.91
C ASP A 36 -5.32 20.34 12.80
N ASP A 37 -5.39 19.08 13.24
CA ASP A 37 -6.40 18.67 14.21
C ASP A 37 -6.23 19.46 15.52
N PRO A 38 -7.34 19.87 16.16
CA PRO A 38 -7.30 20.58 17.44
C PRO A 38 -6.52 19.80 18.50
N VAL A 39 -5.80 20.53 19.37
CA VAL A 39 -4.85 19.95 20.33
C VAL A 39 -5.51 18.93 21.27
N ASP A 40 -6.78 19.13 21.62
CA ASP A 40 -7.56 18.27 22.51
C ASP A 40 -8.01 16.95 21.86
N ARG A 41 -7.86 16.80 20.54
CA ARG A 41 -8.33 15.63 19.77
C ARG A 41 -7.36 15.17 18.68
N ARG A 42 -6.09 15.61 18.73
CA ARG A 42 -5.05 15.19 17.80
C ARG A 42 -4.68 13.73 18.05
N GLY A 43 -4.59 12.95 16.98
CA GLY A 43 -4.21 11.54 17.04
C GLY A 43 -4.57 10.82 15.75
N PHE A 44 -4.17 9.55 15.66
CA PHE A 44 -4.56 8.71 14.54
C PHE A 44 -6.05 8.40 14.58
N LYS A 45 -6.70 8.61 13.45
CA LYS A 45 -8.08 8.22 13.17
C LYS A 45 -8.03 6.98 12.29
N THR A 46 -8.78 5.94 12.68
CA THR A 46 -8.94 4.75 11.84
C THR A 46 -10.04 5.01 10.81
N ILE A 47 -9.66 5.00 9.53
CA ILE A 47 -10.56 5.11 8.40
C ILE A 47 -10.78 3.71 7.82
N TYR A 48 -12.03 3.27 7.79
CA TYR A 48 -12.40 2.01 7.16
C TYR A 48 -12.65 2.20 5.68
N THR A 49 -12.07 1.34 4.85
CA THR A 49 -12.33 1.32 3.40
C THR A 49 -13.81 1.00 3.13
N GLY A 50 -14.33 1.49 2.01
CA GLY A 50 -15.75 1.44 1.66
C GLY A 50 -16.03 2.25 0.39
N PRO A 51 -17.31 2.47 0.02
CA PRO A 51 -17.70 3.06 -1.28
C PRO A 51 -17.09 4.42 -1.63
N ALA A 52 -16.69 5.21 -0.64
CA ALA A 52 -16.07 6.52 -0.85
C ALA A 52 -14.57 6.46 -1.18
N HIS A 53 -13.97 5.27 -1.15
CA HIS A 53 -12.54 5.05 -1.38
C HIS A 53 -12.32 4.38 -2.73
N PHE A 54 -11.07 4.38 -3.22
CA PHE A 54 -10.71 3.81 -4.52
C PHE A 54 -11.11 2.33 -4.62
N TYR A 55 -11.76 1.93 -5.73
CA TYR A 55 -12.40 0.62 -5.93
C TYR A 55 -13.53 0.29 -4.93
N GLY A 56 -13.98 1.25 -4.14
CA GLY A 56 -15.12 1.09 -3.23
C GLY A 56 -16.42 0.80 -3.98
N GLU A 57 -16.55 1.30 -5.20
CA GLU A 57 -17.70 1.10 -6.08
C GLU A 57 -17.83 -0.31 -6.65
N VAL A 58 -16.74 -1.09 -6.65
CA VAL A 58 -16.70 -2.48 -7.17
C VAL A 58 -16.51 -3.54 -6.07
N THR A 59 -16.49 -3.13 -4.80
CA THR A 59 -16.31 -4.02 -3.65
C THR A 59 -17.61 -4.15 -2.86
N TRP A 60 -17.67 -3.59 -1.65
CA TRP A 60 -18.83 -3.69 -0.76
C TRP A 60 -19.54 -2.35 -0.63
N ASN A 61 -20.87 -2.38 -0.52
CA ASN A 61 -21.70 -1.17 -0.42
C ASN A 61 -21.68 -0.48 0.95
N ILE A 62 -20.96 -1.03 1.93
CA ILE A 62 -20.81 -0.47 3.28
C ILE A 62 -19.34 -0.47 3.72
N PRO A 63 -18.87 0.56 4.46
CA PRO A 63 -17.51 0.58 4.99
C PRO A 63 -17.26 -0.52 6.03
N GLY A 64 -16.02 -1.01 6.08
CA GLY A 64 -15.58 -2.00 7.07
C GLY A 64 -16.02 -3.44 6.79
N MET A 65 -16.71 -3.69 5.66
CA MET A 65 -16.90 -5.04 5.15
C MET A 65 -15.59 -5.52 4.52
N ASN A 66 -15.13 -6.70 4.95
CA ASN A 66 -13.76 -7.11 4.68
C ASN A 66 -13.53 -7.40 3.19
N ILE A 67 -12.58 -6.67 2.62
CA ILE A 67 -11.82 -7.06 1.42
C ILE A 67 -10.69 -7.96 1.91
N GLY A 68 -10.44 -9.05 1.19
CA GLY A 68 -9.34 -9.97 1.43
C GLY A 68 -8.41 -10.06 0.23
N TYR A 69 -7.51 -11.05 0.27
CA TYR A 69 -6.54 -11.28 -0.80
C TYR A 69 -7.20 -11.60 -2.16
N GLY A 70 -8.34 -12.29 -2.14
CA GLY A 70 -9.10 -12.64 -3.35
C GLY A 70 -9.55 -11.39 -4.10
N GLU A 71 -10.17 -10.45 -3.40
CA GLU A 71 -10.64 -9.19 -3.96
C GLU A 71 -9.48 -8.34 -4.51
N LEU A 72 -8.31 -8.32 -3.83
CA LEU A 72 -7.12 -7.63 -4.37
C LEU A 72 -6.70 -8.20 -5.73
N LYS A 73 -6.73 -9.54 -5.87
CA LYS A 73 -6.40 -10.20 -7.14
C LYS A 73 -7.47 -9.99 -8.20
N THR A 74 -8.74 -9.94 -7.81
CA THR A 74 -9.83 -9.59 -8.73
C THR A 74 -9.64 -8.16 -9.27
N ILE A 75 -9.30 -7.19 -8.42
CA ILE A 75 -9.04 -5.81 -8.82
C ILE A 75 -7.82 -5.74 -9.76
N GLU A 76 -6.73 -6.45 -9.44
CA GLU A 76 -5.54 -6.51 -10.30
C GLU A 76 -5.85 -7.06 -11.69
N CYS A 77 -6.57 -8.19 -11.77
CA CYS A 77 -7.00 -8.78 -13.04
C CYS A 77 -7.93 -7.85 -13.82
N TYR A 78 -8.85 -7.16 -13.14
CA TYR A 78 -9.76 -6.19 -13.74
C TYR A 78 -8.99 -5.06 -14.42
N GLU A 79 -8.03 -4.44 -13.72
CA GLU A 79 -7.21 -3.36 -14.28
C GLU A 79 -6.33 -3.83 -15.44
N PHE A 80 -5.77 -5.04 -15.35
CA PHE A 80 -4.99 -5.62 -16.45
C PHE A 80 -5.83 -5.84 -17.72
N ILE A 81 -7.00 -6.46 -17.60
CA ILE A 81 -7.90 -6.71 -18.74
C ILE A 81 -8.40 -5.38 -19.32
N LYS A 82 -8.74 -4.41 -18.46
CA LYS A 82 -9.16 -3.06 -18.86
C LYS A 82 -8.07 -2.32 -19.62
N ALA A 83 -6.81 -2.45 -19.22
CA ALA A 83 -5.69 -1.86 -19.95
C ALA A 83 -5.56 -2.45 -21.37
N ILE A 84 -5.67 -3.77 -21.50
CA ILE A 84 -5.67 -4.45 -22.81
C ILE A 84 -6.82 -3.97 -23.69
N ALA A 85 -8.05 -3.98 -23.16
CA ALA A 85 -9.24 -3.61 -23.91
C ALA A 85 -9.21 -2.15 -24.42
N ASN A 86 -8.56 -1.27 -23.66
CA ASN A 86 -8.42 0.15 -24.01
C ASN A 86 -7.11 0.49 -24.73
N ASN A 87 -6.28 -0.50 -25.07
CA ASN A 87 -4.95 -0.31 -25.65
C ASN A 87 -4.10 0.71 -24.83
N ALA A 88 -4.16 0.59 -23.50
CA ALA A 88 -3.46 1.43 -22.54
C ALA A 88 -2.39 0.61 -21.79
N GLN A 89 -1.42 1.31 -21.20
CA GLN A 89 -0.43 0.69 -20.32
C GLN A 89 -0.90 0.74 -18.87
N PRO A 90 -0.88 -0.38 -18.11
CA PRO A 90 -1.15 -0.36 -16.68
C PRO A 90 -0.02 0.37 -15.94
N SER A 91 -0.28 0.83 -14.73
CA SER A 91 0.75 1.49 -13.90
C SER A 91 1.86 0.52 -13.45
N THR A 92 1.54 -0.77 -13.29
CA THR A 92 2.48 -1.83 -12.93
C THR A 92 3.11 -2.45 -14.19
N THR A 93 4.03 -1.72 -14.81
CA THR A 93 4.74 -2.18 -16.02
C THR A 93 6.00 -2.99 -15.70
N PHE A 94 6.58 -3.65 -16.71
CA PHE A 94 7.92 -4.25 -16.56
C PHE A 94 9.01 -3.22 -16.27
N THR A 95 8.86 -1.96 -16.74
CA THR A 95 9.80 -0.89 -16.40
C THR A 95 9.75 -0.55 -14.92
N GLU A 96 8.57 -0.50 -14.31
CA GLU A 96 8.44 -0.33 -12.85
C GLU A 96 9.00 -1.55 -12.10
N GLY A 97 8.72 -2.77 -12.58
CA GLY A 97 9.31 -3.99 -12.01
C GLY A 97 10.84 -4.00 -12.04
N TYR A 98 11.44 -3.54 -13.14
CA TYR A 98 12.89 -3.42 -13.26
C TYR A 98 13.50 -2.41 -12.27
N LYS A 99 12.81 -1.28 -12.02
CA LYS A 99 13.27 -0.31 -11.00
C LYS A 99 13.29 -0.93 -9.60
N VAL A 100 12.30 -1.76 -9.26
CA VAL A 100 12.28 -2.48 -7.98
C VAL A 100 13.44 -3.47 -7.91
N ASP A 101 13.71 -4.21 -8.99
CA ASP A 101 14.83 -5.14 -9.05
C ASP A 101 16.19 -4.45 -8.85
N LYS A 102 16.37 -3.25 -9.41
CA LYS A 102 17.56 -2.41 -9.16
C LYS A 102 17.73 -2.03 -7.69
N VAL A 103 16.64 -1.79 -6.97
CA VAL A 103 16.69 -1.57 -5.51
C VAL A 103 17.13 -2.85 -4.80
N CYS A 104 16.57 -4.01 -5.16
CA CYS A 104 16.99 -5.30 -4.60
C CYS A 104 18.49 -5.56 -4.84
N GLU A 105 19.00 -5.27 -6.03
CA GLU A 105 20.42 -5.38 -6.37
C GLU A 105 21.29 -4.48 -5.47
N ALA A 106 20.90 -3.20 -5.30
CA ALA A 106 21.62 -2.27 -4.44
C ALA A 106 21.62 -2.71 -2.96
N VAL A 107 20.52 -3.28 -2.47
CA VAL A 107 20.44 -3.84 -1.10
C VAL A 107 21.41 -5.02 -0.93
N MET A 108 21.49 -5.93 -1.89
CA MET A 108 22.43 -7.05 -1.85
C MET A 108 23.89 -6.55 -1.83
N LYS A 109 24.24 -5.60 -2.71
CA LYS A 109 25.57 -4.99 -2.75
C LYS A 109 25.92 -4.28 -1.44
N SER A 110 24.97 -3.53 -0.88
CA SER A 110 25.17 -2.81 0.40
C SER A 110 25.41 -3.78 1.56
N SER A 111 24.72 -4.93 1.56
CA SER A 111 24.96 -5.99 2.55
C SER A 111 26.37 -6.60 2.42
N GLU A 112 26.90 -6.76 1.21
CA GLU A 112 28.24 -7.30 1.00
C GLU A 112 29.33 -6.25 1.30
N SER A 113 29.15 -5.03 0.82
CA SER A 113 30.12 -3.94 0.94
C SER A 113 30.11 -3.26 2.31
N GLN A 114 29.05 -3.47 3.10
CA GLN A 114 28.80 -2.78 4.38
C GLN A 114 28.82 -1.25 4.26
N ASN A 115 28.46 -0.74 3.07
CA ASN A 115 28.46 0.68 2.75
C ASN A 115 27.17 1.07 2.01
N TRP A 116 26.94 2.38 1.90
CA TRP A 116 25.85 2.91 1.09
C TRP A 116 26.13 2.65 -0.40
N GLU A 117 25.14 2.08 -1.08
CA GLU A 117 25.17 1.86 -2.53
C GLU A 117 24.19 2.80 -3.22
N THR A 118 24.62 3.35 -4.37
CA THR A 118 23.73 4.13 -5.22
C THR A 118 22.89 3.19 -6.07
N ILE A 119 21.58 3.43 -6.13
CA ILE A 119 20.69 2.71 -7.04
C ILE A 119 20.97 3.24 -8.45
N SER A 120 21.28 2.33 -9.39
CA SER A 120 21.64 2.64 -10.77
C SER A 120 20.65 2.06 -11.77
#